data_AF-A0A150H972-F1
#
_entry.id   AF-A0A150H972-F1
#
_cell.length_a   1.000
_cell.length_b   1.000
_cell.length_c   1.000
_cell.angle_alpha   90.00
_cell.angle_beta   90.00
_cell.angle_gamma   90.00
#
_symmetry.space_group_name_H-M   'P 1'
#
loop_
_entity.id
_entity.type
_entity.pdbx_description
1 polymer ?
#
loop_
_entity_poly.entity_id
_entity_poly.type
_entity_poly.pdbx_seq_one_letter_code
_entity_poly.pdbx_strand_id
1 'polypeptide(L)'
;MEHTAIDTALAGAVRDADVPILPMVVDRLLRPDPADDPDGRLTEDGRQVGHALRRLVAGDLAGLFDGPSTVRFDPSLPMVSLDLSRVTENSTLISVLMTCSSAWMEAALLDPNGGRRWVVYDEAWRLMSHPALLRRMDAHWRLARHYGLANLLVFHKLTDLENVGDAGSANRALANSLLANAETKIVYRQETDQLGPTAVALGLTGTERRLLPGLGTGQGLWRIKDRAFVVQHQLHPAELAAFDTTARMTGKG
;
A
#
# COMPACT_ATOMS: atom_id res chain seq x y z
N MET A 1 24.70 9.94 9.75
CA MET A 1 25.75 8.92 9.71
C MET A 1 25.31 7.85 8.72
N GLU A 2 24.36 6.97 9.05
CA GLU A 2 23.78 5.99 8.10
C GLU A 2 23.22 6.61 6.80
N HIS A 3 22.44 7.71 6.89
CA HIS A 3 21.89 8.39 5.70
C HIS A 3 22.97 8.88 4.73
N THR A 4 24.10 9.38 5.24
CA THR A 4 25.21 9.88 4.40
C THR A 4 25.87 8.75 3.63
N ALA A 5 26.03 7.57 4.25
CA ALA A 5 26.53 6.38 3.57
C ALA A 5 25.56 5.91 2.47
N ILE A 6 24.24 5.89 2.74
CA ILE A 6 23.21 5.55 1.75
C ILE A 6 23.22 6.53 0.58
N ASP A 7 23.20 7.83 0.85
CA ASP A 7 23.16 8.87 -0.18
C ASP A 7 24.39 8.83 -1.08
N THR A 8 25.58 8.63 -0.48
CA THR A 8 26.85 8.53 -1.22
C THR A 8 26.88 7.28 -2.10
N ALA A 9 26.50 6.13 -1.53
CA ALA A 9 26.45 4.87 -2.27
C ALA A 9 25.43 4.91 -3.42
N LEU A 10 24.25 5.50 -3.19
CA LEU A 10 23.23 5.70 -4.20
C LEU A 10 23.71 6.65 -5.31
N ALA A 11 24.29 7.79 -4.95
CA ALA A 11 24.82 8.76 -5.90
C ALA A 11 25.94 8.16 -6.76
N GLY A 12 26.83 7.35 -6.18
CA GLY A 12 27.85 6.62 -6.93
C GLY A 12 27.23 5.60 -7.90
N ALA A 13 26.25 4.81 -7.45
CA ALA A 13 25.59 3.84 -8.32
C ALA A 13 24.85 4.49 -9.49
N VAL A 14 24.20 5.63 -9.26
CA VAL A 14 23.51 6.41 -10.30
C VAL A 14 24.47 7.05 -11.29
N ARG A 15 25.65 7.47 -10.81
CA ARG A 15 26.68 8.11 -11.65
C ARG A 15 27.34 7.12 -12.61
N ASP A 16 27.61 5.91 -12.15
CA ASP A 16 28.50 4.97 -12.85
C ASP A 16 27.75 3.91 -13.68
N ALA A 17 26.42 3.88 -13.64
CA ALA A 17 25.62 2.86 -14.33
C ALA A 17 24.44 3.47 -15.11
N ASP A 18 24.26 3.02 -16.34
CA ASP A 18 23.11 3.41 -17.18
C ASP A 18 21.76 2.97 -16.57
N VAL A 19 21.74 1.81 -15.91
CA VAL A 19 20.58 1.28 -15.18
C VAL A 19 21.01 0.91 -13.76
N PRO A 20 20.88 1.83 -12.79
CA PRO A 20 21.23 1.59 -11.40
C PRO A 20 20.32 0.52 -10.78
N ILE A 21 20.91 -0.44 -10.08
CA ILE A 21 20.20 -1.53 -9.40
C ILE A 21 20.65 -1.64 -7.93
N LEU A 22 19.78 -2.18 -7.07
CA LEU A 22 20.07 -2.31 -5.63
C LEU A 22 21.39 -3.02 -5.31
N PRO A 23 21.82 -4.10 -6.02
CA PRO A 23 23.13 -4.71 -5.80
C PRO A 23 24.29 -3.72 -5.86
N MET A 24 24.25 -2.76 -6.79
CA MET A 24 25.30 -1.75 -6.97
C MET A 24 25.39 -0.78 -5.78
N VAL A 25 24.26 -0.47 -5.16
CA VAL A 25 24.18 0.37 -3.95
C VAL A 25 24.68 -0.42 -2.73
N VAL A 26 24.27 -1.69 -2.59
CA VAL A 26 24.71 -2.57 -1.51
C VAL A 26 26.23 -2.79 -1.56
N ASP A 27 26.79 -2.99 -2.75
CA ASP A 27 28.24 -3.13 -2.91
C ASP A 27 28.98 -1.87 -2.47
N ARG A 28 28.49 -0.67 -2.86
CA ARG A 28 29.08 0.61 -2.44
C ARG A 28 28.89 0.93 -0.96
N LEU A 29 27.82 0.45 -0.33
CA LEU A 29 27.63 0.57 1.12
C LEU A 29 28.63 -0.29 1.92
N LEU A 30 28.92 -1.49 1.42
CA LEU A 30 29.84 -2.42 2.09
C LEU A 30 31.31 -2.16 1.72
N ARG A 31 31.55 -1.55 0.56
CA ARG A 31 32.87 -1.21 0.00
C ARG A 31 32.76 0.14 -0.74
N PRO A 32 32.71 1.27 0.00
CA PRO A 32 32.72 2.60 -0.61
C PRO A 32 33.98 2.83 -1.46
N ASP A 33 33.91 3.77 -2.41
CA ASP A 33 35.09 4.21 -3.15
C ASP A 33 36.08 4.88 -2.16
N PRO A 34 37.38 4.54 -2.18
CA PRO A 34 38.38 5.21 -1.35
C PRO A 34 38.41 6.73 -1.48
N ALA A 35 38.02 7.28 -2.63
CA ALA A 35 37.92 8.73 -2.84
C ALA A 35 36.76 9.36 -2.02
N ASP A 36 35.68 8.61 -1.82
CA ASP A 36 34.51 9.05 -1.05
C ASP A 36 34.65 8.70 0.46
N ASP A 37 35.52 7.75 0.81
CA ASP A 37 35.74 7.28 2.19
C ASP A 37 37.23 7.20 2.61
N PRO A 38 37.98 8.33 2.59
CA PRO A 38 39.42 8.32 2.88
C PRO A 38 39.76 7.88 4.30
N ASP A 39 38.83 8.08 5.25
CA ASP A 39 39.00 7.78 6.68
C ASP A 39 38.28 6.49 7.11
N GLY A 40 37.63 5.76 6.19
CA GLY A 40 36.91 4.51 6.48
C GLY A 40 35.57 4.67 7.23
N ARG A 41 35.11 5.89 7.46
CA ARG A 41 33.89 6.19 8.24
C ARG A 41 32.62 5.79 7.51
N LEU A 42 32.54 5.97 6.19
CA LEU A 42 31.36 5.53 5.42
C LEU A 42 31.22 4.01 5.44
N THR A 43 32.34 3.29 5.45
CA THR A 43 32.35 1.83 5.57
C THR A 43 31.79 1.38 6.92
N GLU A 44 32.15 2.05 8.01
CA GLU A 44 31.61 1.76 9.34
C GLU A 44 30.13 2.11 9.44
N ASP A 45 29.76 3.33 9.02
CA ASP A 45 28.39 3.85 9.06
C ASP A 45 27.43 3.05 8.15
N GLY A 46 27.93 2.55 7.01
CA GLY A 46 27.17 1.81 6.00
C GLY A 46 27.04 0.32 6.27
N ARG A 47 27.84 -0.26 7.17
CA ARG A 47 27.92 -1.72 7.39
C ARG A 47 26.57 -2.34 7.77
N GLN A 48 25.90 -1.76 8.76
CA GLN A 48 24.65 -2.32 9.28
C GLN A 48 23.54 -2.30 8.22
N VAL A 49 23.36 -1.17 7.52
CA VAL A 49 22.37 -1.04 6.45
C VAL A 49 22.75 -1.88 5.23
N GLY A 50 24.03 -1.95 4.87
CA GLY A 50 24.51 -2.79 3.79
C GLY A 50 24.19 -4.27 4.03
N HIS A 51 24.37 -4.76 5.26
CA HIS A 51 23.98 -6.13 5.61
C HIS A 51 22.46 -6.35 5.62
N ALA A 52 21.67 -5.36 6.07
CA ALA A 52 20.22 -5.45 6.03
C ALA A 52 19.70 -5.52 4.58
N LEU A 53 20.19 -4.64 3.70
CA LEU A 53 19.83 -4.61 2.28
C LEU A 53 20.38 -5.80 1.49
N ARG A 54 21.51 -6.40 1.92
CA ARG A 54 22.04 -7.63 1.30
C ARG A 54 21.04 -8.77 1.32
N ARG A 55 20.10 -8.82 2.26
CA ARG A 55 19.02 -9.82 2.28
C ARG A 55 18.15 -9.76 1.02
N LEU A 56 17.93 -8.57 0.46
CA LEU A 56 17.16 -8.33 -0.76
C LEU A 56 17.91 -8.67 -2.06
N VAL A 57 19.23 -8.84 -1.98
CA VAL A 57 20.11 -9.03 -3.14
C VAL A 57 20.68 -10.45 -3.21
N ALA A 58 21.09 -11.01 -2.08
CA ALA A 58 21.79 -12.29 -2.02
C ALA A 58 21.37 -13.15 -0.81
N GLY A 59 20.28 -12.80 -0.14
CA GLY A 59 19.77 -13.50 1.04
C GLY A 59 18.39 -14.09 0.83
N ASP A 60 17.67 -14.26 1.94
CA ASP A 60 16.35 -14.88 2.02
C ASP A 60 15.22 -14.07 1.34
N LEU A 61 15.51 -12.85 0.89
CA LEU A 61 14.57 -11.94 0.23
C LEU A 61 14.97 -11.60 -1.22
N ALA A 62 15.94 -12.31 -1.80
CA ALA A 62 16.40 -12.10 -3.17
C ALA A 62 15.37 -12.51 -4.25
N GLY A 63 15.56 -12.05 -5.49
CA GLY A 63 14.73 -12.39 -6.65
C GLY A 63 13.69 -11.32 -7.06
N LEU A 64 13.59 -10.20 -6.33
CA LEU A 64 12.65 -9.11 -6.65
C LEU A 64 13.31 -7.76 -6.93
N PHE A 65 14.44 -7.47 -6.28
CA PHE A 65 15.12 -6.16 -6.35
C PHE A 65 16.58 -6.27 -6.81
N ASP A 66 17.01 -7.45 -7.20
CA ASP A 66 18.39 -7.83 -7.49
C ASP A 66 18.78 -7.69 -8.97
N GLY A 67 17.89 -7.14 -9.80
CA GLY A 67 18.16 -6.88 -11.22
C GLY A 67 17.40 -5.68 -11.78
N PRO A 68 17.63 -5.35 -13.07
CA PRO A 68 16.87 -4.32 -13.76
C PRO A 68 15.38 -4.65 -13.78
N SER A 69 14.54 -3.60 -13.71
CA SER A 69 13.10 -3.78 -13.87
C SER A 69 12.78 -4.41 -15.23
N THR A 70 11.94 -5.44 -15.24
CA THR A 70 11.46 -6.11 -16.46
C THR A 70 10.28 -5.39 -17.10
N VAL A 71 9.69 -4.43 -16.39
CA VAL A 71 8.55 -3.62 -16.83
C VAL A 71 8.93 -2.14 -16.82
N ARG A 72 8.36 -1.39 -17.77
CA ARG A 72 8.44 0.07 -17.79
C ARG A 72 7.17 0.66 -17.21
N PHE A 73 7.34 1.63 -16.32
CA PHE A 73 6.23 2.42 -15.82
C PHE A 73 5.71 3.36 -16.89
N ASP A 74 4.40 3.40 -17.08
CA ASP A 74 3.76 4.40 -17.91
C ASP A 74 2.58 5.02 -17.14
N PRO A 75 2.74 6.22 -16.58
CA PRO A 75 1.68 6.91 -15.84
C PRO A 75 0.56 7.43 -16.74
N SER A 76 0.71 7.37 -18.07
CA SER A 76 -0.32 7.79 -19.03
C SER A 76 -1.35 6.70 -19.30
N LEU A 77 -1.10 5.47 -18.88
CA LEU A 77 -2.05 4.37 -19.01
C LEU A 77 -3.33 4.65 -18.22
N PRO A 78 -4.51 4.24 -18.73
CA PRO A 78 -5.79 4.49 -18.07
C PRO A 78 -5.92 3.75 -16.73
N MET A 79 -5.15 2.67 -16.54
CA MET A 79 -5.10 1.91 -15.30
C MET A 79 -3.73 1.25 -15.16
N VAL A 80 -3.17 1.34 -13.94
CA VAL A 80 -1.99 0.57 -13.53
C VAL A 80 -2.39 -0.23 -12.31
N SER A 81 -2.11 -1.53 -12.33
CA SER A 81 -2.39 -2.44 -11.22
C SER A 81 -1.09 -3.13 -10.80
N LEU A 82 -0.87 -3.20 -9.49
CA LEU A 82 0.26 -3.89 -8.90
C LEU A 82 -0.25 -5.17 -8.21
N ASP A 83 0.01 -6.30 -8.84
CA ASP A 83 -0.41 -7.62 -8.34
C ASP A 83 0.63 -8.19 -7.37
N LEU A 84 0.22 -8.40 -6.12
CA LEU A 84 1.04 -8.93 -5.03
C LEU A 84 0.71 -10.39 -4.68
N SER A 85 -0.19 -11.02 -5.42
CA SER A 85 -0.71 -12.37 -5.14
C SER A 85 0.37 -13.44 -5.02
N ARG A 86 1.54 -13.23 -5.63
CA ARG A 86 2.67 -14.17 -5.63
C ARG A 86 3.66 -13.97 -4.48
N VAL A 87 3.44 -12.97 -3.62
CA VAL A 87 4.39 -12.59 -2.54
C VAL A 87 3.76 -12.72 -1.14
N THR A 88 2.64 -13.42 -1.04
CA THR A 88 1.73 -13.40 0.12
C THR A 88 2.27 -13.98 1.42
N GLU A 89 3.36 -14.75 1.39
CA GLU A 89 3.82 -15.53 2.56
C GLU A 89 4.92 -14.86 3.40
N ASN A 90 5.59 -13.81 2.89
CA ASN A 90 6.67 -13.13 3.61
C ASN A 90 6.32 -11.68 3.94
N SER A 91 5.91 -11.42 5.18
CA SER A 91 5.49 -10.09 5.66
C SER A 91 6.56 -9.02 5.49
N THR A 92 7.84 -9.38 5.65
CA THR A 92 8.97 -8.45 5.45
C THR A 92 9.08 -8.07 3.98
N LEU A 93 8.99 -9.05 3.08
CA LEU A 93 9.06 -8.82 1.64
C LEU A 93 7.88 -7.99 1.13
N ILE A 94 6.67 -8.25 1.64
CA ILE A 94 5.48 -7.44 1.37
C ILE A 94 5.73 -5.99 1.79
N SER A 95 6.29 -5.77 2.99
CA SER A 95 6.59 -4.41 3.47
C SER A 95 7.53 -3.64 2.54
N VAL A 96 8.60 -4.29 2.07
CA VAL A 96 9.57 -3.69 1.14
C VAL A 96 8.92 -3.43 -0.21
N LEU A 97 8.21 -4.41 -0.77
CA LEU A 97 7.45 -4.24 -2.01
C LEU A 97 6.47 -3.08 -1.94
N MET A 98 5.70 -2.98 -0.86
CA MET A 98 4.77 -1.89 -0.67
C MET A 98 5.48 -0.55 -0.53
N THR A 99 6.64 -0.50 0.12
CA THR A 99 7.45 0.72 0.25
C THR A 99 7.92 1.19 -1.12
N CYS A 100 8.48 0.29 -1.94
CA CYS A 100 8.92 0.58 -3.29
C CYS A 100 7.75 0.97 -4.21
N SER A 101 6.65 0.23 -4.15
CA SER A 101 5.45 0.47 -4.95
C SER A 101 4.81 1.80 -4.61
N SER A 102 4.76 2.16 -3.33
CA SER A 102 4.26 3.47 -2.89
C SER A 102 5.15 4.60 -3.41
N ALA A 103 6.47 4.47 -3.30
CA ALA A 103 7.40 5.46 -3.85
C ALA A 103 7.26 5.65 -5.37
N TRP A 104 7.05 4.55 -6.08
CA TRP A 104 6.87 4.55 -7.52
C TRP A 104 5.54 5.19 -7.93
N MET A 105 4.45 4.85 -7.24
CA MET A 105 3.13 5.44 -7.45
C MET A 105 3.15 6.94 -7.10
N GLU A 106 3.85 7.34 -6.04
CA GLU A 106 3.97 8.74 -5.65
C GLU A 106 4.63 9.59 -6.71
N ALA A 107 5.76 9.15 -7.27
CA ALA A 107 6.42 9.85 -8.36
C ALA A 107 5.46 10.11 -9.54
N ALA A 108 4.50 9.21 -9.77
CA ALA A 108 3.47 9.34 -10.79
C ALA A 108 2.35 10.33 -10.43
N LEU A 109 1.99 10.38 -9.15
CA LEU A 109 0.82 11.08 -8.62
C LEU A 109 1.12 12.52 -8.17
N LEU A 110 2.40 12.89 -8.07
CA LEU A 110 2.85 14.22 -7.67
C LEU A 110 2.81 15.27 -8.80
N ASP A 111 2.30 14.94 -9.98
CA ASP A 111 2.05 15.90 -11.06
C ASP A 111 0.64 16.53 -10.92
N PRO A 112 0.53 17.83 -10.57
CA PRO A 112 -0.77 18.52 -10.50
C PRO A 112 -1.53 18.55 -11.83
N ASN A 113 -0.82 18.42 -12.96
CA ASN A 113 -1.43 18.37 -14.30
C ASN A 113 -1.82 16.95 -14.70
N GLY A 114 -1.64 15.98 -13.81
CA GLY A 114 -1.91 14.57 -14.06
C GLY A 114 -3.38 14.21 -14.28
N GLY A 115 -4.30 15.15 -14.05
CA GLY A 115 -5.73 14.92 -14.18
C GLY A 115 -6.34 14.23 -12.96
N ARG A 116 -7.61 13.83 -13.09
CA ARG A 116 -8.36 13.19 -12.01
C ARG A 116 -8.10 11.69 -12.00
N ARG A 117 -7.64 11.15 -10.87
CA ARG A 117 -7.22 9.74 -10.76
C ARG A 117 -7.75 9.09 -9.49
N TRP A 118 -8.02 7.80 -9.59
CA TRP A 118 -8.30 6.97 -8.42
C TRP A 118 -7.03 6.28 -7.95
N VAL A 119 -6.82 6.29 -6.64
CA VAL A 119 -5.79 5.46 -5.98
C VAL A 119 -6.53 4.46 -5.11
N VAL A 120 -6.49 3.20 -5.52
CA VAL A 120 -7.21 2.11 -4.86
C VAL A 120 -6.22 1.27 -4.07
N TYR A 121 -6.44 1.21 -2.76
CA TYR A 121 -5.68 0.35 -1.85
C TYR A 121 -6.56 -0.83 -1.47
N ASP A 122 -6.31 -1.96 -2.13
CA ASP A 122 -6.85 -3.24 -1.72
C ASP A 122 -6.04 -3.78 -0.53
N GLU A 123 -6.73 -4.39 0.44
CA GLU A 123 -6.10 -4.91 1.67
C GLU A 123 -5.24 -3.88 2.43
N ALA A 124 -5.74 -2.63 2.51
CA ALA A 124 -4.97 -1.50 3.01
C ALA A 124 -4.45 -1.67 4.45
N TRP A 125 -5.06 -2.54 5.25
CA TRP A 125 -4.59 -2.86 6.59
C TRP A 125 -3.13 -3.39 6.60
N ARG A 126 -2.69 -4.08 5.53
CA ARG A 126 -1.31 -4.57 5.38
C ARG A 126 -0.29 -3.43 5.29
N LEU A 127 -0.69 -2.32 4.67
CA LEU A 127 0.10 -1.08 4.66
C LEU A 127 0.07 -0.41 6.02
N MET A 128 -1.13 -0.32 6.60
CA MET A 128 -1.34 0.38 7.86
C MET A 128 -0.57 -0.24 9.03
N SER A 129 -0.35 -1.56 9.03
CA SER A 129 0.46 -2.24 10.06
C SER A 129 1.93 -1.83 10.08
N HIS A 130 2.40 -1.11 9.05
CA HIS A 130 3.75 -0.56 9.00
C HIS A 130 3.72 0.95 9.28
N PRO A 131 4.24 1.43 10.43
CA PRO A 131 4.07 2.83 10.84
C PRO A 131 4.63 3.85 9.85
N ALA A 132 5.73 3.53 9.16
CA ALA A 132 6.30 4.39 8.12
C ALA A 132 5.35 4.54 6.91
N LEU A 133 4.75 3.43 6.46
CA LEU A 133 3.80 3.43 5.34
C LEU A 133 2.48 4.09 5.71
N LEU A 134 1.98 3.87 6.93
CA LEU A 134 0.79 4.55 7.43
C LEU A 134 0.96 6.08 7.45
N ARG A 135 2.10 6.58 7.95
CA ARG A 135 2.40 8.03 7.93
C ARG A 135 2.50 8.58 6.52
N ARG A 136 3.12 7.83 5.60
CA ARG A 136 3.23 8.20 4.20
C ARG A 136 1.86 8.28 3.52
N MET A 137 0.98 7.34 3.82
CA MET A 137 -0.41 7.33 3.34
C MET A 137 -1.22 8.53 3.87
N ASP A 138 -1.11 8.88 5.16
CA ASP A 138 -1.79 10.07 5.71
C ASP A 138 -1.33 11.37 5.01
N ALA A 139 -0.01 11.50 4.76
CA ALA A 139 0.53 12.64 4.04
C ALA A 139 -0.08 12.79 2.64
N HIS A 140 -0.18 11.71 1.85
CA HIS A 140 -0.83 11.76 0.53
C HIS A 140 -2.31 12.02 0.61
N TRP A 141 -2.99 11.51 1.64
CA TRP A 141 -4.41 11.76 1.80
C TRP A 141 -4.72 13.25 1.96
N ARG A 142 -3.87 13.97 2.68
CA ARG A 142 -4.01 15.43 2.86
C ARG A 142 -3.79 16.19 1.56
N LEU A 143 -2.91 15.69 0.70
CA LEU A 143 -2.57 16.31 -0.58
C LEU A 143 -3.46 15.85 -1.74
N ALA A 144 -4.32 14.84 -1.54
CA ALA A 144 -5.14 14.25 -2.59
C ALA A 144 -5.95 15.30 -3.39
N ARG A 145 -6.54 16.29 -2.69
CA ARG A 145 -7.31 17.37 -3.35
C ARG A 145 -6.44 18.25 -4.25
N HIS A 146 -5.19 18.50 -3.87
CA HIS A 146 -4.28 19.33 -4.66
C HIS A 146 -3.89 18.63 -5.97
N TYR A 147 -3.71 17.31 -5.94
CA TYR A 147 -3.33 16.49 -7.09
C TYR A 147 -4.50 15.87 -7.84
N GLY A 148 -5.75 16.23 -7.52
CA GLY A 148 -6.94 15.68 -8.19
C GLY A 148 -7.18 14.18 -7.93
N LEU A 149 -6.70 13.66 -6.80
CA LEU A 149 -6.78 12.25 -6.43
C LEU A 149 -8.03 11.92 -5.62
N ALA A 150 -8.62 10.76 -5.91
CA ALA A 150 -9.66 10.12 -5.10
C ALA A 150 -9.10 8.81 -4.53
N ASN A 151 -9.00 8.73 -3.20
CA ASN A 151 -8.49 7.53 -2.51
C ASN A 151 -9.65 6.59 -2.17
N LEU A 152 -9.49 5.31 -2.49
CA LEU A 152 -10.39 4.23 -2.10
C LEU A 152 -9.63 3.21 -1.25
N LEU A 153 -10.09 2.98 -0.02
CA LEU A 153 -9.59 1.91 0.84
C LEU A 153 -10.60 0.77 0.85
N VAL A 154 -10.13 -0.45 0.64
CA VAL A 154 -10.94 -1.67 0.72
C VAL A 154 -10.45 -2.50 1.90
N PHE A 155 -11.40 -2.95 2.73
CA PHE A 155 -11.16 -3.81 3.89
C PHE A 155 -12.14 -4.97 3.87
N HIS A 156 -11.68 -6.16 4.25
CA HIS A 156 -12.56 -7.30 4.49
C HIS A 156 -13.18 -7.28 5.88
N LYS A 157 -12.41 -6.86 6.90
CA LYS A 157 -12.90 -6.71 8.26
C LYS A 157 -12.29 -5.46 8.90
N LEU A 158 -13.12 -4.67 9.59
CA LEU A 158 -12.59 -3.51 10.33
C LEU A 158 -11.74 -3.91 11.54
N THR A 159 -11.91 -5.14 12.04
CA THR A 159 -11.02 -5.73 13.04
C THR A 159 -9.59 -5.93 12.53
N ASP A 160 -9.33 -5.87 11.22
CA ASP A 160 -7.96 -5.88 10.69
C ASP A 160 -7.16 -4.65 11.14
N LEU A 161 -7.84 -3.55 11.48
CA LEU A 161 -7.20 -2.40 12.12
C LEU A 161 -6.64 -2.72 13.51
N GLU A 162 -7.06 -3.83 14.13
CA GLU A 162 -6.48 -4.30 15.38
C GLU A 162 -5.00 -4.61 15.28
N ASN A 163 -4.58 -5.05 14.10
CA ASN A 163 -3.20 -5.38 13.80
C ASN A 163 -2.33 -4.15 13.49
N VAL A 164 -2.91 -2.95 13.41
CA VAL A 164 -2.18 -1.72 13.09
C VAL A 164 -1.37 -1.19 14.27
N GLY A 165 -1.79 -1.50 15.49
CA GLY A 165 -1.09 -1.11 16.71
C GLY A 165 -2.01 -1.15 17.91
N ASP A 166 -1.41 -1.09 19.09
CA ASP A 166 -2.13 -1.22 20.36
C ASP A 166 -3.24 -0.17 20.53
N ALA A 167 -4.25 -0.51 21.33
CA ALA A 167 -5.29 0.44 21.70
C ALA A 167 -4.66 1.69 22.36
N GLY A 168 -5.03 2.88 21.88
CA GLY A 168 -4.47 4.15 22.35
C GLY A 168 -3.13 4.54 21.71
N SER A 169 -2.53 3.69 20.88
CA SER A 169 -1.30 4.04 20.16
C SER A 169 -1.53 5.13 19.10
N ALA A 170 -0.47 5.89 18.79
CA ALA A 170 -0.50 6.90 17.73
C ALA A 170 -0.86 6.30 16.35
N ASN A 171 -0.37 5.09 16.05
CA ASN A 171 -0.69 4.40 14.79
C ASN A 171 -2.17 4.03 14.73
N ARG A 172 -2.74 3.54 15.83
CA ARG A 172 -4.17 3.24 15.90
C ARG A 172 -5.01 4.50 15.71
N ALA A 173 -4.66 5.59 16.37
CA ALA A 173 -5.34 6.87 16.23
C ALA A 173 -5.28 7.39 14.78
N LEU A 174 -4.12 7.26 14.13
CA LEU A 174 -3.91 7.67 12.74
C LEU A 174 -4.76 6.84 11.76
N ALA A 175 -4.77 5.51 11.90
CA ALA A 175 -5.59 4.65 11.05
C ALA A 175 -7.11 4.90 11.23
N ASN A 176 -7.56 5.09 12.48
CA ASN A 176 -8.95 5.46 12.75
C ASN A 176 -9.31 6.84 12.16
N SER A 177 -8.38 7.80 12.20
CA SER A 177 -8.56 9.12 11.59
C SER A 177 -8.77 9.01 10.07
N LEU A 178 -8.00 8.17 9.38
CA LEU A 178 -8.17 7.94 7.93
C LEU A 178 -9.57 7.42 7.59
N LEU A 179 -10.09 6.45 8.36
CA LEU A 179 -11.46 5.96 8.18
C LEU A 179 -12.52 7.02 8.49
N ALA A 180 -12.31 7.80 9.54
CA ALA A 180 -13.25 8.84 9.95
C ALA A 180 -13.35 9.95 8.89
N ASN A 181 -12.23 10.29 8.23
CA ASN A 181 -12.16 11.30 7.18
C ASN A 181 -12.77 10.88 5.84
N ALA A 182 -13.17 9.61 5.69
CA ALA A 182 -13.84 9.15 4.48
C ALA A 182 -15.25 9.76 4.37
N GLU A 183 -15.46 10.62 3.38
CA GLU A 183 -16.76 11.25 3.09
C GLU A 183 -17.79 10.24 2.55
N THR A 184 -17.31 9.18 1.89
CA THR A 184 -18.13 8.09 1.37
C THR A 184 -17.70 6.78 2.01
N LYS A 185 -18.66 6.04 2.57
CA LYS A 185 -18.45 4.71 3.18
C LYS A 185 -19.41 3.74 2.51
N ILE A 186 -18.88 2.66 1.95
CA ILE A 186 -19.67 1.59 1.33
C ILE A 186 -19.52 0.36 2.22
N VAL A 187 -20.60 -0.07 2.85
CA VAL A 187 -20.60 -1.18 3.80
C VAL A 187 -21.46 -2.30 3.25
N TYR A 188 -20.82 -3.40 2.86
CA TYR A 188 -21.49 -4.63 2.46
C TYR A 188 -21.95 -5.44 3.66
N ARG A 189 -22.61 -6.58 3.42
CA ARG A 189 -23.06 -7.49 4.48
C ARG A 189 -21.95 -7.73 5.51
N GLN A 190 -22.30 -7.55 6.77
CA GLN A 190 -21.42 -7.81 7.91
C GLN A 190 -22.01 -8.93 8.76
N GLU A 191 -21.14 -9.83 9.21
CA GLU A 191 -21.51 -10.86 10.19
C GLU A 191 -21.85 -10.25 11.54
N THR A 192 -22.71 -10.92 12.30
CA THR A 192 -23.32 -10.35 13.52
C THR A 192 -22.28 -10.01 14.60
N ASP A 193 -21.21 -10.80 14.68
CA ASP A 193 -20.08 -10.63 15.58
C ASP A 193 -19.23 -9.38 15.26
N GLN A 194 -19.16 -8.98 13.99
CA GLN A 194 -18.39 -7.81 13.53
C GLN A 194 -19.19 -6.50 13.58
N LEU A 195 -20.51 -6.55 13.78
CA LEU A 195 -21.39 -5.38 13.72
C LEU A 195 -21.09 -4.32 14.79
N GLY A 196 -20.69 -4.73 15.99
CA GLY A 196 -20.43 -3.82 17.11
C GLY A 196 -19.25 -2.88 16.79
N PRO A 197 -18.04 -3.44 16.62
CA PRO A 197 -16.86 -2.66 16.24
C PRO A 197 -17.07 -1.85 14.96
N THR A 198 -17.68 -2.46 13.93
CA THR A 198 -17.95 -1.79 12.66
C THR A 198 -18.88 -0.60 12.80
N ALA A 199 -19.96 -0.74 13.57
CA ALA A 199 -20.91 0.35 13.79
C ALA A 199 -20.27 1.51 14.53
N VAL A 200 -19.43 1.24 15.53
CA VAL A 200 -18.70 2.30 16.26
C VAL A 200 -17.70 2.99 15.34
N ALA A 201 -16.85 2.24 14.64
CA ALA A 201 -15.81 2.79 13.78
C ALA A 201 -16.36 3.63 12.63
N LEU A 202 -17.49 3.22 12.04
CA LEU A 202 -18.10 3.93 10.92
C LEU A 202 -19.17 4.95 11.35
N GLY A 203 -19.52 5.00 12.64
CA GLY A 203 -20.56 5.87 13.19
C GLY A 203 -21.96 5.53 12.67
N LEU A 204 -22.29 4.22 12.59
CA LEU A 204 -23.58 3.74 12.10
C LEU A 204 -24.67 3.90 13.17
N THR A 205 -25.86 4.31 12.74
CA THR A 205 -27.07 4.32 13.55
C THR A 205 -27.54 2.90 13.87
N GLY A 206 -28.40 2.77 14.89
CA GLY A 206 -28.99 1.47 15.22
C GLY A 206 -29.79 0.84 14.07
N THR A 207 -30.42 1.66 13.23
CA THR A 207 -31.16 1.18 12.04
C THR A 207 -30.22 0.67 10.96
N GLU A 208 -29.19 1.44 10.62
CA GLU A 208 -28.16 1.03 9.66
C GLU A 208 -27.48 -0.28 10.10
N ARG A 209 -27.10 -0.38 11.37
CA ARG A 209 -26.50 -1.60 11.94
C ARG A 209 -27.39 -2.84 11.81
N ARG A 210 -28.70 -2.71 12.06
CA ARG A 210 -29.65 -3.82 11.95
C ARG A 210 -29.89 -4.28 10.51
N LEU A 211 -29.66 -3.39 9.54
CA LEU A 211 -29.89 -3.69 8.12
C LEU A 211 -28.73 -4.49 7.51
N LEU A 212 -27.49 -4.28 7.97
CA LEU A 212 -26.29 -4.90 7.37
C LEU A 212 -26.33 -6.43 7.26
N PRO A 213 -26.77 -7.23 8.26
CA PRO A 213 -26.78 -8.69 8.14
C PRO A 213 -27.74 -9.21 7.07
N GLY A 214 -28.81 -8.46 6.77
CA GLY A 214 -29.82 -8.84 5.80
C GLY A 214 -29.48 -8.51 4.35
N LEU A 215 -28.35 -7.83 4.10
CA LEU A 215 -27.93 -7.45 2.75
C LEU A 215 -27.54 -8.69 1.92
N GLY A 216 -28.12 -8.82 0.73
CA GLY A 216 -27.73 -9.83 -0.24
C GLY A 216 -26.42 -9.51 -0.95
N THR A 217 -25.91 -10.46 -1.76
CA THR A 217 -24.75 -10.23 -2.62
C THR A 217 -25.01 -9.07 -3.57
N GLY A 218 -24.06 -8.14 -3.67
CA GLY A 218 -24.20 -6.92 -4.44
C GLY A 218 -25.01 -5.81 -3.76
N GLN A 219 -25.62 -6.05 -2.59
CA GLN A 219 -26.27 -5.00 -1.81
C GLN A 219 -25.30 -4.38 -0.81
N GLY A 220 -25.25 -3.05 -0.77
CA GLY A 220 -24.42 -2.30 0.16
C GLY A 220 -25.14 -1.10 0.74
N LEU A 221 -24.82 -0.77 1.99
CA LEU A 221 -25.17 0.51 2.60
C LEU A 221 -24.15 1.56 2.15
N TRP A 222 -24.60 2.53 1.36
CA TRP A 222 -23.82 3.68 0.94
C TRP A 222 -24.12 4.86 1.84
N ARG A 223 -23.12 5.29 2.61
CA ARG A 223 -23.18 6.54 3.36
C ARG A 223 -22.36 7.60 2.63
N ILE A 224 -23.03 8.67 2.21
CA ILE A 224 -22.42 9.81 1.54
C ILE A 224 -22.69 11.01 2.43
N LYS A 225 -21.65 11.47 3.15
CA LYS A 225 -21.77 12.49 4.19
C LYS A 225 -22.82 12.09 5.24
N ASP A 226 -23.93 12.82 5.31
CA ASP A 226 -25.03 12.63 6.25
C ASP A 226 -26.16 11.74 5.70
N ARG A 227 -26.10 11.35 4.43
CA ARG A 227 -27.15 10.57 3.75
C ARG A 227 -26.77 9.11 3.66
N ALA A 228 -27.78 8.23 3.78
CA ALA A 228 -27.60 6.78 3.72
C ALA A 228 -28.58 6.16 2.71
N PHE A 229 -28.08 5.21 1.92
CA PHE A 229 -28.85 4.50 0.89
C PHE A 229 -28.54 3.01 0.92
N VAL A 230 -29.55 2.19 0.68
CA VAL A 230 -29.33 0.79 0.31
C VAL A 230 -29.22 0.73 -1.20
N VAL A 231 -28.09 0.28 -1.71
CA VAL A 231 -27.77 0.23 -3.14
C VAL A 231 -27.60 -1.22 -3.57
N GLN A 232 -28.29 -1.61 -4.64
CA GLN A 232 -28.07 -2.88 -5.33
C GLN A 232 -27.15 -2.63 -6.52
N HIS A 233 -25.95 -3.20 -6.49
CA HIS A 233 -25.08 -3.25 -7.65
C HIS A 233 -25.59 -4.34 -8.59
N GLN A 234 -25.73 -3.98 -9.86
CA GLN A 234 -25.99 -4.92 -10.93
C GLN A 234 -24.81 -4.85 -11.88
N LEU A 235 -24.16 -5.98 -12.09
CA LEU A 235 -23.06 -6.09 -13.05
C LEU A 235 -23.67 -6.34 -14.43
N HIS A 236 -23.16 -5.62 -15.42
CA HIS A 236 -23.36 -5.99 -16.81
C HIS A 236 -22.76 -7.38 -17.05
N PRO A 237 -23.32 -8.22 -17.94
CA PRO A 237 -22.79 -9.57 -18.19
C PRO A 237 -21.29 -9.61 -18.53
N ALA A 238 -20.78 -8.60 -19.25
CA ALA A 238 -19.35 -8.46 -19.55
C ALA A 238 -18.50 -8.18 -18.30
N GLU A 239 -19.01 -7.42 -17.33
CA GLU A 239 -18.33 -7.18 -16.05
C GLU A 239 -18.33 -8.45 -15.22
N LEU A 240 -19.47 -9.16 -15.15
CA LEU A 240 -19.56 -10.42 -14.41
C LEU A 240 -18.54 -11.44 -14.91
N ALA A 241 -18.35 -11.57 -16.23
CA ALA A 241 -17.35 -12.46 -16.80
C ALA A 241 -15.91 -12.09 -16.41
N ALA A 242 -15.60 -10.80 -16.23
CA ALA A 242 -14.29 -10.33 -15.81
C ALA A 242 -14.03 -10.51 -14.31
N PHE A 243 -15.08 -10.47 -13.48
CA PHE A 243 -14.99 -10.59 -12.02
C PHE A 243 -15.37 -11.97 -11.48
N ASP A 244 -15.71 -12.93 -12.34
CA ASP A 244 -16.06 -14.28 -11.93
C ASP A 244 -14.82 -15.05 -11.45
N THR A 245 -14.57 -14.94 -10.15
CA THR A 245 -13.52 -15.70 -9.46
C THR A 245 -13.96 -17.12 -9.09
N THR A 246 -15.21 -17.51 -9.38
CA THR A 246 -15.70 -18.86 -9.09
C THR A 246 -15.14 -19.92 -10.04
N ALA A 247 -14.48 -19.54 -11.14
CA ALA A 247 -13.80 -20.46 -12.05
C ALA A 247 -12.78 -21.36 -11.31
N ARG A 248 -12.09 -20.84 -10.27
CA ARG A 248 -11.18 -21.63 -9.41
C ARG A 248 -11.91 -22.54 -8.42
N MET A 249 -13.17 -22.24 -8.08
CA MET A 249 -14.02 -23.06 -7.19
C MET A 249 -14.85 -24.10 -7.95
N THR A 250 -15.12 -23.89 -9.24
CA THR A 250 -16.02 -24.73 -10.05
C THR A 250 -15.31 -25.71 -10.98
N GLY A 251 -13.96 -25.72 -10.99
CA GLY A 251 -13.17 -26.85 -11.51
C GLY A 251 -13.40 -27.17 -12.98
N LYS A 252 -13.59 -26.17 -13.84
CA LYS A 252 -13.53 -26.37 -15.30
C LYS A 252 -12.40 -25.52 -15.87
N GLY A 253 -11.21 -26.11 -15.86
CA GLY A 253 -10.11 -25.73 -16.77
C GLY A 253 -10.35 -26.29 -18.17
#